data_AF-A0A1V9UKN3-F1
#
_entry.id   AF-A0A1V9UKN3-F1
#
_cell.length_a   1.000
_cell.length_b   1.000
_cell.length_c   1.000
_cell.angle_alpha   90.00
_cell.angle_beta   90.00
_cell.angle_gamma   90.00
#
_symmetry.space_group_name_H-M   'P 1'
#
loop_
_entity.id
_entity.type
_entity.pdbx_description
1 polymer ?
#
loop_
_entity_poly.entity_id
_entity_poly.type
_entity_poly.pdbx_seq_one_letter_code
_entity_poly.pdbx_strand_id
1 'polypeptide(L)'
;MIGESVPDQHKQVVAQLAAQIDHYLATGHRIELVPAGKSGEVSFTAIGNHPKNLKAKRDRHEPRVRELAAQGNTASAIATAVGIDSRTVRRIA
;
A
#
# COMPACT_ATOMS: atom_id res chain seq x y z
N MET A 1 -0.77 -36.76 28.62
CA MET A 1 -1.89 -36.36 27.74
C MET A 1 -1.37 -35.27 26.84
N ILE A 2 -1.08 -35.62 25.58
CA ILE A 2 -0.41 -34.73 24.62
C ILE A 2 -1.46 -33.80 24.02
N GLY A 3 -1.10 -32.52 23.95
CA GLY A 3 -1.98 -31.40 23.63
C GLY A 3 -2.80 -31.64 22.37
N GLU A 4 -4.11 -31.44 22.52
CA GLU A 4 -5.04 -31.32 21.42
C GLU A 4 -4.51 -30.23 20.48
N SER A 5 -4.15 -30.63 19.26
CA SER A 5 -3.69 -29.71 18.23
C SER A 5 -4.80 -28.70 17.97
N VAL A 6 -4.61 -27.47 18.44
CA VAL A 6 -5.52 -26.36 18.16
C VAL A 6 -5.79 -26.37 16.65
N PRO A 7 -7.05 -26.56 16.21
CA PRO A 7 -7.36 -26.60 14.80
C PRO A 7 -6.89 -25.29 14.17
N ASP A 8 -6.20 -25.42 13.04
CA ASP A 8 -5.62 -24.29 12.32
C ASP A 8 -6.72 -23.25 12.04
N GLN A 9 -6.64 -22.11 12.73
CA GLN A 9 -7.68 -21.08 12.71
C GLN A 9 -7.92 -20.56 11.30
N HIS A 10 -6.87 -20.53 10.47
CA HIS A 10 -6.95 -20.14 9.08
C HIS A 10 -7.81 -21.14 8.28
N LYS A 11 -7.61 -22.45 8.46
CA LYS A 11 -8.49 -23.47 7.85
C LYS A 11 -9.95 -23.33 8.28
N GLN A 12 -10.21 -23.00 9.54
CA GLN A 12 -11.58 -22.80 10.04
C GLN A 12 -12.25 -21.58 9.38
N VAL A 13 -11.53 -20.46 9.28
CA VAL A 13 -12.04 -19.25 8.61
C VAL A 13 -12.33 -19.52 7.13
N VAL A 14 -11.44 -20.24 6.44
CA VAL A 14 -11.64 -20.61 5.03
C VAL A 14 -12.87 -21.49 4.86
N ALA A 15 -13.05 -22.50 5.73
CA ALA A 15 -14.22 -23.38 5.67
C ALA A 15 -15.53 -22.62 5.94
N GLN A 16 -15.54 -21.70 6.90
CA GLN A 16 -16.71 -20.85 7.15
C GLN A 16 -17.02 -19.92 5.99
N LEU A 17 -16.01 -19.32 5.37
CA LEU A 17 -16.19 -18.45 4.21
C LEU A 17 -16.76 -19.23 3.02
N ALA A 18 -16.26 -20.43 2.76
CA ALA A 18 -16.79 -21.30 1.70
C ALA A 18 -18.28 -21.59 1.91
N ALA A 19 -18.67 -22.00 3.12
CA ALA A 19 -20.08 -22.29 3.44
C ALA A 19 -21.00 -21.06 3.27
N GLN A 20 -20.52 -19.86 3.59
CA GLN A 20 -21.27 -18.62 3.38
C GLN A 20 -21.46 -18.29 1.89
N ILE A 21 -20.43 -18.52 1.07
CA ILE A 21 -20.50 -18.34 -0.38
C ILE A 21 -21.52 -19.34 -0.97
N ASP A 22 -21.44 -20.61 -0.60
CA ASP A 22 -22.39 -21.63 -1.06
C ASP A 22 -23.83 -21.29 -0.68
N HIS A 23 -24.07 -20.86 0.56
CA HIS A 23 -25.40 -20.43 1.01
C HIS A 23 -25.91 -19.21 0.23
N TYR A 24 -25.04 -18.23 -0.04
CA TYR A 24 -25.38 -17.06 -0.84
C TYR A 24 -25.81 -17.44 -2.25
N LEU A 25 -25.09 -18.37 -2.89
CA LEU A 25 -25.42 -18.85 -4.24
C LEU A 25 -26.68 -19.74 -4.25
N ALA A 26 -26.85 -20.58 -3.24
CA ALA A 26 -28.01 -21.47 -3.11
C ALA A 26 -29.34 -20.71 -2.90
N THR A 27 -29.28 -19.52 -2.31
CA THR A 27 -30.46 -18.63 -2.13
C THR A 27 -30.86 -17.89 -3.41
N GLY A 28 -30.25 -18.22 -4.55
CA GLY A 28 -30.60 -17.68 -5.86
C GLY A 28 -29.87 -16.39 -6.24
N HIS A 29 -28.96 -15.92 -5.40
CA HIS A 29 -28.07 -14.81 -5.76
C HIS A 29 -27.07 -15.26 -6.81
N ARG A 30 -26.70 -14.35 -7.71
CA ARG A 30 -25.75 -14.61 -8.79
C ARG A 30 -24.49 -13.79 -8.56
N ILE A 31 -23.35 -14.37 -8.95
CA ILE A 31 -22.10 -13.62 -9.03
C ILE A 31 -22.22 -12.66 -10.21
N GLU A 32 -22.28 -11.37 -9.93
CA GLU A 32 -22.30 -10.34 -10.95
C GLU A 32 -20.89 -9.75 -11.10
N LEU A 33 -20.44 -9.63 -12.36
CA LEU A 33 -19.26 -8.85 -12.66
C LEU A 33 -19.61 -7.38 -12.48
N VAL A 34 -19.17 -6.78 -11.37
CA VAL A 34 -19.30 -5.34 -11.19
C VAL A 34 -18.31 -4.65 -12.12
N PRO A 35 -18.78 -3.84 -13.11
CA PRO A 35 -17.88 -3.06 -13.95
C PRO A 35 -17.04 -2.13 -13.07
N ALA A 36 -15.76 -1.96 -13.43
CA ALA A 36 -14.92 -0.96 -12.79
C ALA A 36 -15.63 0.42 -12.84
N GLY A 37 -15.83 1.03 -11.68
CA GLY A 37 -16.54 2.30 -11.52
C GLY A 37 -18.00 2.22 -11.02
N LYS A 38 -18.64 1.04 -10.96
CA LYS A 38 -20.00 0.92 -10.37
C LYS A 38 -20.02 0.71 -8.85
N SER A 39 -19.02 0.05 -8.26
CA SER A 39 -18.84 -0.03 -6.81
C SER A 39 -18.12 1.22 -6.31
N GLY A 40 -18.89 2.28 -6.07
CA GLY A 40 -18.37 3.55 -5.54
C GLY A 40 -17.48 4.28 -6.53
N GLU A 41 -18.07 5.19 -7.32
CA GLU A 41 -17.34 6.38 -7.76
C GLU A 41 -16.91 7.17 -6.52
N VAL A 42 -15.80 6.78 -5.90
CA VAL A 42 -14.93 7.80 -5.33
C VAL A 42 -14.33 8.46 -6.55
N SER A 43 -14.76 9.68 -6.83
CA SER A 43 -14.17 10.54 -7.84
C SER A 43 -12.64 10.38 -7.76
N PHE A 44 -11.93 10.35 -8.88
CA PHE A 44 -10.46 10.23 -8.85
C PHE A 44 -9.77 11.35 -8.01
N THR A 45 -10.52 12.39 -7.64
CA THR A 45 -10.21 13.45 -6.67
C THR A 45 -10.26 13.02 -5.19
N ALA A 46 -11.00 11.97 -4.84
CA ALA A 46 -11.14 11.43 -3.48
C ALA A 46 -10.08 10.36 -3.14
N ILE A 47 -9.46 9.73 -4.14
CA ILE A 47 -8.15 9.09 -3.99
C ILE A 47 -7.15 10.23 -3.90
N GLY A 48 -7.08 10.86 -2.72
CA GLY A 48 -6.46 12.15 -2.51
C GLY A 48 -5.09 12.27 -3.18
N ASN A 49 -4.75 13.48 -3.61
CA ASN A 49 -3.49 13.87 -4.28
C ASN A 49 -2.20 13.45 -3.55
N HIS A 50 -2.25 12.67 -2.48
CA HIS A 50 -1.14 12.14 -1.72
C HIS A 50 0.03 11.63 -2.57
N PRO A 51 -0.13 10.71 -3.55
CA PRO A 51 1.02 10.26 -4.34
C PRO A 51 1.60 11.37 -5.21
N LYS A 52 0.76 12.24 -5.79
CA LYS A 52 1.21 13.41 -6.57
C LYS A 52 1.94 14.43 -5.70
N ASN A 53 1.42 14.70 -4.51
CA ASN A 53 2.01 15.59 -3.51
C ASN A 53 3.34 15.04 -2.97
N LEU A 54 3.45 13.73 -2.75
CA LEU A 54 4.70 13.07 -2.37
C LEU A 54 5.74 13.12 -3.49
N LYS A 55 5.33 13.01 -4.77
CA LYS A 55 6.22 13.21 -5.91
C LYS A 55 6.69 14.67 -5.98
N ALA A 56 5.78 15.64 -5.95
CA ALA A 56 6.13 17.06 -5.97
C ALA A 56 7.06 17.47 -4.82
N LYS A 57 6.84 16.94 -3.61
CA LYS A 57 7.74 17.16 -2.47
C LYS A 57 9.15 16.60 -2.71
N ARG A 58 9.28 15.42 -3.32
CA ARG A 58 10.59 14.83 -3.65
C ARG A 58 11.30 15.59 -4.76
N ASP A 59 10.58 15.89 -5.85
CA ASP A 59 11.11 16.61 -7.01
C ASP A 59 11.63 18.01 -6.60
N ARG A 60 11.06 18.65 -5.56
CA ARG A 60 11.57 19.90 -4.97
C ARG A 60 12.98 19.77 -4.38
N HIS A 61 13.30 18.64 -3.75
CA HIS A 61 14.58 18.41 -3.07
C HIS A 61 15.60 17.67 -3.94
N GLU A 62 15.14 17.02 -5.02
CA GLU A 62 15.96 16.28 -5.98
C GLU A 62 17.23 16.99 -6.44
N PRO A 63 17.21 18.24 -6.93
CA PRO A 63 18.41 18.87 -7.48
C PRO A 63 19.51 19.03 -6.43
N ARG A 64 19.15 19.46 -5.22
CA ARG A 64 20.09 19.67 -4.12
C ARG A 64 20.62 18.35 -3.55
N VAL A 65 19.79 17.31 -3.51
CA VAL A 65 20.22 15.96 -3.12
C VAL A 65 21.21 15.39 -4.12
N ARG A 66 20.96 15.55 -5.43
CA ARG A 66 21.89 15.08 -6.48
C ARG A 66 23.21 15.82 -6.49
N GLU A 67 23.19 17.13 -6.26
CA GLU A 67 24.42 17.93 -6.16
C GLU A 67 25.29 17.46 -4.99
N LEU A 68 24.71 17.28 -3.80
CA LEU A 68 25.45 16.82 -2.62
C LEU A 68 25.90 15.36 -2.77
N ALA A 69 25.12 14.51 -3.44
CA ALA A 69 25.51 13.13 -3.74
C ALA A 69 26.68 13.08 -4.75
N ALA A 70 26.68 13.95 -5.76
CA ALA A 70 27.79 14.06 -6.72
C ALA A 70 29.10 14.54 -6.05
N GLN A 71 29.00 15.32 -4.98
CA GLN A 71 30.13 15.69 -4.13
C GLN A 71 30.63 14.55 -3.22
N GLY A 72 29.99 13.37 -3.26
CA GLY A 72 30.37 12.20 -2.48
C GLY A 72 29.85 12.18 -1.04
N ASN A 73 28.90 13.05 -0.69
CA ASN A 73 28.34 13.06 0.66
C ASN A 73 27.48 11.82 0.93
N THR A 74 27.53 11.33 2.17
CA THR A 74 26.71 10.19 2.59
C THR A 74 25.24 10.58 2.70
N ALA A 75 24.32 9.63 2.47
CA ALA A 75 22.88 9.90 2.50
C ALA A 75 22.39 10.52 3.82
N SER A 76 23.04 10.22 4.95
CA SER A 76 22.73 10.81 6.26
C SER A 76 23.16 12.29 6.35
N ALA A 77 24.33 12.64 5.81
CA ALA A 77 24.79 14.03 5.78
C ALA A 77 23.90 14.89 4.87
N ILE A 78 23.49 14.34 3.73
CA ILE A 78 22.57 14.99 2.78
C ILE A 78 21.19 15.20 3.44
N ALA A 79 20.67 14.18 4.13
CA ALA A 79 19.41 14.25 4.87
C ALA A 79 19.40 15.41 5.87
N THR A 80 20.46 15.56 6.66
CA THR A 80 20.63 16.67 7.61
C THR A 80 20.73 18.03 6.91
N ALA A 81 21.50 18.12 5.82
CA ALA A 81 21.73 19.38 5.10
C ALA A 81 20.49 19.89 4.33
N VAL A 82 19.62 18.97 3.89
CA VAL A 82 18.39 19.29 3.13
C VAL A 82 17.15 19.30 4.03
N GLY A 83 17.23 18.73 5.23
CA GLY A 83 16.13 18.64 6.19
C GLY A 83 15.08 17.60 5.81
N ILE A 84 15.49 16.49 5.19
CA ILE A 84 14.60 15.40 4.75
C ILE A 84 15.04 14.06 5.31
N ASP A 85 14.14 13.07 5.32
CA ASP A 85 14.48 11.72 5.77
C ASP A 85 15.50 11.03 4.85
N SER A 86 16.40 10.24 5.44
CA SER A 86 17.44 9.50 4.72
C SER A 86 16.88 8.48 3.71
N ARG A 87 15.69 7.91 3.94
CA ARG A 87 15.00 7.06 2.94
C ARG A 87 14.57 7.87 1.73
N THR A 88 14.24 9.14 1.90
CA THR A 88 13.89 10.04 0.80
C THR A 88 15.11 10.36 -0.04
N VAL A 89 16.25 10.63 0.60
CA VAL A 89 17.55 10.78 -0.08
C VAL A 89 17.90 9.55 -0.92
N ARG A 90 17.82 8.34 -0.34
CA ARG A 90 18.08 7.07 -1.06
C ARG A 90 17.10 6.74 -2.18
N ARG A 91 15.93 7.39 -2.23
CA ARG A 91 14.97 7.24 -3.34
C ARG A 91 15.27 8.21 -4.49
N ILE A 92 16.11 9.20 -4.26
CA ILE A 92 16.46 10.26 -5.21
C ILE A 92 17.84 10.02 -5.83
N ALA A 93 18.81 9.60 -5.01
CA ALA A 93 20.21 9.39 -5.34
C ALA A 93 20.67 7.97 -5.01
#